data_AF-A0A946VJT3-F1
#
_entry.id   AF-A0A946VJT3-F1
#
_cell.length_a   1.000
_cell.length_b   1.000
_cell.length_c   1.000
_cell.angle_alpha   90.00
_cell.angle_beta   90.00
_cell.angle_gamma   90.00
#
_symmetry.space_group_name_H-M   'P 1'
#
loop_
_entity.id
_entity.type
_entity.pdbx_description
1 polymer ?
#
loop_
_entity_poly.entity_id
_entity_poly.type
_entity_poly.pdbx_seq_one_letter_code
_entity_poly.pdbx_strand_id
1 'polypeptide(L)'
;MQRKLYKQVRIVATLLAALLFWPIVQAANVSPPTPEGMLPHFESMIALAIVLVSIATAWMLNHALPRARVFGTLLAALGCFGVVFWFIALLGTGVMEDPKPHQAPMDAAKPALMWIQAGIALVAGISLLAVANRQRKSSDLLHLLHVNEPHRYGRMSRLLHWATAILMIIMIPMGIFFSMIPEDVWYRTEYSVVHKTIGIIIFGLLIFRLFWNTKSKRPALDASLTPTERKMAHGAHVALYGLLFALPVTGYVMTSLHGYPSYLFTLELQPFLDESDADIYWGLFHKYLLPYFLYIVLGAHILGALKHQFIDKHENAFKRMVN
;
A
#
# COMPACT_ATOMS: atom_id res chain seq x y z
N MET A 1 6.59 31.00 -7.84
CA MET A 1 5.60 29.98 -7.37
C MET A 1 6.23 28.60 -7.13
N GLN A 2 6.99 28.05 -8.08
CA GLN A 2 7.68 26.74 -8.02
C GLN A 2 8.57 26.53 -6.76
N ARG A 3 9.36 27.55 -6.35
CA ARG A 3 10.22 27.46 -5.16
C ARG A 3 9.46 27.34 -3.84
N LYS A 4 8.29 27.99 -3.70
CA LYS A 4 7.44 27.86 -2.49
C LYS A 4 6.82 26.47 -2.39
N LEU A 5 6.37 25.91 -3.52
CA LEU A 5 5.81 24.57 -3.58
C LEU A 5 6.86 23.49 -3.29
N TYR A 6 8.08 23.63 -3.84
CA TYR A 6 9.21 22.74 -3.54
C TYR A 6 9.58 22.75 -2.05
N LYS A 7 9.58 23.94 -1.43
CA LYS A 7 9.85 24.08 0.01
C LYS A 7 8.75 23.42 0.86
N GLN A 8 7.47 23.59 0.49
CA GLN A 8 6.34 22.94 1.18
C GLN A 8 6.35 21.42 1.06
N VAL A 9 6.60 20.87 -0.14
CA VAL A 9 6.71 19.42 -0.36
C VAL A 9 7.89 18.84 0.41
N ARG A 10 9.03 19.55 0.45
CA ARG A 10 10.20 19.13 1.22
C ARG A 10 9.93 19.13 2.73
N ILE A 11 9.23 20.15 3.25
CA ILE A 11 8.82 20.19 4.67
C ILE A 11 7.87 19.04 5.00
N VAL A 12 6.86 18.76 4.16
CA VAL A 12 5.94 17.63 4.37
C VAL A 12 6.68 16.29 4.29
N ALA A 13 7.62 16.13 3.35
CA ALA A 13 8.45 14.92 3.25
C ALA A 13 9.39 14.76 4.44
N THR A 14 9.96 15.84 4.97
CA THR A 14 10.80 15.82 6.18
C THR A 14 9.98 15.56 7.44
N LEU A 15 8.74 16.06 7.54
CA LEU A 15 7.82 15.76 8.63
C LEU A 15 7.33 14.31 8.57
N LEU A 16 7.02 13.79 7.39
CA LEU A 16 6.69 12.37 7.18
C LEU A 16 7.88 11.47 7.51
N ALA A 17 9.10 11.84 7.10
CA ALA A 17 10.31 11.14 7.51
C ALA A 17 10.48 11.17 9.03
N ALA A 18 10.36 12.34 9.68
CA ALA A 18 10.47 12.44 11.13
C ALA A 18 9.41 11.60 11.88
N LEU A 19 8.17 11.56 11.38
CA LEU A 19 7.09 10.69 11.89
C LEU A 19 7.38 9.20 11.69
N LEU A 20 8.08 8.83 10.61
CA LEU A 20 8.52 7.46 10.32
C LEU A 20 9.72 7.03 11.16
N PHE A 21 10.60 7.95 11.58
CA PHE A 21 11.83 7.63 12.33
C PHE A 21 11.66 7.69 13.86
N TRP A 22 10.72 8.46 14.39
CA TRP A 22 10.43 8.54 15.83
C TRP A 22 10.04 7.20 16.52
N PRO A 23 9.24 6.27 15.91
CA PRO A 23 8.95 4.95 16.51
C PRO A 23 10.14 4.07 16.84
N ILE A 24 11.26 4.27 16.16
CA ILE A 24 12.47 3.47 16.36
C ILE A 24 13.09 3.76 17.73
N VAL A 25 12.91 4.98 18.23
CA VAL A 25 13.45 5.41 19.53
C VAL A 25 12.58 4.91 20.70
N GLN A 26 11.27 4.75 20.50
CA GLN A 26 10.36 4.29 21.57
C GLN A 26 10.26 2.76 21.68
N ALA A 27 10.35 2.03 20.56
CA ALA A 27 10.39 0.56 20.56
C ALA A 27 11.61 -0.01 21.32
N ALA A 28 12.64 0.82 21.53
CA ALA A 28 13.82 0.47 22.31
C ALA A 28 13.52 0.15 23.79
N ASN A 29 12.40 0.66 24.33
CA ASN A 29 12.11 0.62 25.77
C ASN A 29 11.21 -0.55 26.24
N VAL A 30 10.72 -1.40 25.32
CA VAL A 30 9.69 -2.43 25.66
C VAL A 30 10.01 -3.82 25.10
N SER A 31 11.17 -4.00 24.45
CA SER A 31 11.53 -5.29 23.85
C SER A 31 12.04 -6.29 24.91
N PRO A 32 11.70 -7.59 24.81
CA PRO A 32 12.37 -8.62 25.62
C PRO A 32 13.88 -8.58 25.39
N PRO A 33 14.71 -9.03 26.35
CA PRO A 33 16.15 -8.99 26.23
C PRO A 33 16.58 -9.72 24.95
N THR A 34 17.37 -9.04 24.13
CA THR A 34 17.97 -9.63 22.93
C THR A 34 18.77 -10.88 23.31
N PRO A 35 18.64 -12.00 22.58
CA PRO A 35 19.43 -13.21 22.83
C PRO A 35 20.93 -12.88 22.95
N GLU A 36 21.63 -13.56 23.85
CA GLU A 36 23.07 -13.35 24.06
C GLU A 36 23.84 -13.43 22.74
N GLY A 37 24.65 -12.41 22.46
CA GLY A 37 25.44 -12.30 21.22
C GLY A 37 24.75 -11.59 20.05
N MET A 38 23.47 -11.20 20.17
CA MET A 38 22.76 -10.42 19.15
C MET A 38 22.77 -8.92 19.51
N LEU A 39 22.94 -8.05 18.50
CA LEU A 39 22.88 -6.60 18.71
C LEU A 39 21.50 -6.18 19.25
N PRO A 40 21.42 -5.20 20.17
CA PRO A 40 20.14 -4.63 20.62
C PRO A 40 19.28 -4.20 19.41
N HIS A 41 18.01 -4.60 19.40
CA HIS A 41 17.04 -4.25 18.35
C HIS A 41 17.45 -4.60 16.90
N PHE A 42 18.26 -5.66 16.72
CA PHE A 42 18.71 -6.11 15.40
C PHE A 42 17.57 -6.27 14.39
N GLU A 43 16.44 -6.85 14.80
CA GLU A 43 15.24 -6.98 13.96
C GLU A 43 14.68 -5.63 13.49
N SER A 44 14.66 -4.63 14.37
CA SER A 44 14.22 -3.28 14.02
C SER A 44 15.20 -2.61 13.05
N MET A 45 16.50 -2.87 13.18
CA MET A 45 17.51 -2.38 12.24
C MET A 45 17.35 -3.02 10.85
N ILE A 46 17.04 -4.32 10.78
CA ILE A 46 16.73 -5.01 9.53
C ILE A 46 15.48 -4.39 8.89
N ALA A 47 14.40 -4.24 9.66
CA ALA A 47 13.17 -3.62 9.16
C ALA A 47 13.41 -2.21 8.61
N LEU A 48 14.20 -1.40 9.33
CA LEU A 48 14.60 -0.07 8.86
C LEU A 48 15.40 -0.15 7.55
N ALA A 49 16.38 -1.04 7.46
CA ALA A 49 17.16 -1.22 6.24
C ALA A 49 16.27 -1.61 5.05
N ILE A 50 15.30 -2.51 5.24
CA ILE A 50 14.32 -2.89 4.22
C ILE A 50 13.51 -1.67 3.76
N VAL A 51 13.04 -0.84 4.69
CA VAL A 51 12.28 0.39 4.36
C VAL A 51 13.15 1.37 3.56
N LEU A 52 14.37 1.62 4.00
CA LEU A 52 15.29 2.55 3.32
C LEU A 52 15.65 2.06 1.91
N VAL A 53 15.95 0.77 1.76
CA VAL A 53 16.23 0.14 0.46
C VAL A 53 14.99 0.18 -0.44
N SER A 54 13.79 -0.03 0.10
CA SER A 54 12.54 0.08 -0.66
C SER A 54 12.28 1.49 -1.17
N ILE A 55 12.52 2.52 -0.34
CA ILE A 55 12.42 3.93 -0.73
C ILE A 55 13.44 4.25 -1.82
N ALA A 56 14.69 3.82 -1.65
CA ALA A 56 15.74 4.03 -2.65
C ALA A 56 15.39 3.34 -3.98
N THR A 57 14.95 2.08 -3.92
CA THR A 57 14.51 1.31 -5.09
C THR A 57 13.38 2.02 -5.83
N ALA A 58 12.33 2.45 -5.10
CA ALA A 58 11.20 3.18 -5.68
C ALA A 58 11.63 4.51 -6.32
N TRP A 59 12.56 5.24 -5.69
CA TRP A 59 13.11 6.48 -6.28
C TRP A 59 13.87 6.20 -7.57
N MET A 60 14.71 5.16 -7.59
CA MET A 60 15.51 4.78 -8.77
C MET A 60 14.63 4.31 -9.94
N LEU A 61 13.61 3.49 -9.66
CA LEU A 61 12.61 3.06 -10.65
C LEU A 61 11.92 4.23 -11.36
N ASN A 62 11.77 5.37 -10.66
CA ASN A 62 11.12 6.58 -11.16
C ASN A 62 12.10 7.68 -11.59
N HIS A 63 13.40 7.39 -11.66
CA HIS A 63 14.41 8.38 -11.98
C HIS A 63 14.38 8.79 -13.46
N ALA A 64 14.74 10.05 -13.75
CA ALA A 64 14.72 10.58 -15.12
C ALA A 64 15.74 9.89 -16.06
N LEU A 65 16.88 9.49 -15.50
CA LEU A 65 17.96 8.81 -16.22
C LEU A 65 17.66 7.31 -16.41
N PRO A 66 17.77 6.77 -17.63
CA PRO A 66 17.51 5.35 -17.90
C PRO A 66 18.42 4.40 -17.11
N ARG A 67 19.70 4.73 -16.94
CA ARG A 67 20.65 3.91 -16.16
C ARG A 67 20.22 3.75 -14.70
N ALA A 68 19.70 4.81 -14.08
CA ALA A 68 19.19 4.77 -12.72
C ALA A 68 17.93 3.89 -12.62
N ARG A 69 17.04 3.94 -13.62
CA ARG A 69 15.87 3.04 -13.69
C ARG A 69 16.27 1.58 -13.84
N VAL A 70 17.24 1.29 -14.71
CA VAL A 70 17.78 -0.07 -14.87
C VAL A 70 18.30 -0.59 -13.53
N PHE A 71 19.10 0.22 -12.82
CA PHE A 71 19.61 -0.16 -11.51
C PHE A 71 18.48 -0.38 -10.50
N GLY A 72 17.48 0.50 -10.45
CA GLY A 72 16.30 0.31 -9.60
C GLY A 72 15.52 -0.97 -9.92
N THR A 73 15.36 -1.30 -11.21
CA THR A 73 14.70 -2.52 -11.66
C THR A 73 15.49 -3.77 -11.27
N LEU A 74 16.83 -3.73 -11.36
CA LEU A 74 17.70 -4.82 -10.91
C LEU A 74 17.66 -4.98 -9.39
N LEU A 75 17.65 -3.88 -8.63
CA LEU A 75 17.53 -3.91 -7.17
C LEU A 75 16.18 -4.50 -6.73
N ALA A 76 15.09 -4.14 -7.41
CA ALA A 76 13.78 -4.75 -7.19
C ALA A 76 13.78 -6.25 -7.51
N ALA A 77 14.40 -6.67 -8.62
CA ALA A 77 14.54 -8.08 -8.98
C ALA A 77 15.34 -8.86 -7.93
N LEU A 78 16.43 -8.28 -7.43
CA LEU A 78 17.23 -8.86 -6.35
C LEU A 78 16.39 -9.02 -5.07
N GLY A 79 15.56 -8.04 -4.72
CA GLY A 79 14.60 -8.15 -3.62
C GLY A 79 13.65 -9.34 -3.79
N CYS A 80 13.09 -9.53 -4.99
CA CYS A 80 12.26 -10.70 -5.30
C CYS A 80 13.02 -12.03 -5.13
N PHE A 81 14.26 -12.12 -5.63
CA PHE A 81 15.07 -13.33 -5.45
C PHE A 81 15.48 -13.56 -3.99
N GLY A 82 15.69 -12.49 -3.22
CA GLY A 82 15.90 -12.57 -1.76
C GLY A 82 14.71 -13.20 -1.04
N VAL A 83 13.48 -12.83 -1.41
CA VAL A 83 12.25 -13.45 -0.90
C VAL A 83 12.17 -14.94 -1.27
N VAL A 84 12.48 -15.29 -2.52
CA VAL A 84 12.53 -16.70 -2.97
C VAL A 84 13.53 -17.50 -2.14
N PHE A 85 14.76 -16.97 -2.00
CA PHE A 85 15.81 -17.61 -1.22
C PHE A 85 15.40 -17.80 0.24
N TRP A 86 14.81 -16.77 0.85
CA TRP A 86 14.34 -16.85 2.24
C TRP A 86 13.29 -17.94 2.43
N PHE A 87 12.27 -18.01 1.57
CA PHE A 87 11.26 -19.07 1.67
C PHE A 87 11.86 -20.47 1.47
N ILE A 88 12.74 -20.66 0.47
CA ILE A 88 13.39 -21.96 0.26
C ILE A 88 14.25 -22.36 1.47
N ALA A 89 15.05 -21.42 1.99
CA ALA A 89 15.89 -21.66 3.16
C ALA A 89 15.04 -22.00 4.39
N LEU A 90 13.97 -21.24 4.64
CA LEU A 90 13.04 -21.48 5.74
C LEU A 90 12.39 -22.86 5.64
N LEU A 91 11.89 -23.23 4.45
CA LEU A 91 11.28 -24.54 4.21
C LEU A 91 12.30 -25.69 4.38
N GLY A 92 13.56 -25.46 3.98
CA GLY A 92 14.65 -26.43 4.15
C GLY A 92 15.09 -26.67 5.60
N THR A 93 14.65 -25.85 6.56
CA THR A 93 14.95 -26.07 7.99
C THR A 93 14.08 -27.15 8.65
N GLY A 94 13.03 -27.64 7.96
CA GLY A 94 12.06 -28.54 8.55
C GLY A 94 11.12 -27.87 9.57
N VAL A 95 11.18 -26.54 9.76
CA VAL A 95 10.31 -25.82 10.73
C VAL A 95 8.81 -26.00 10.46
N MET A 96 8.44 -26.38 9.24
CA MET A 96 7.07 -26.66 8.83
C MET A 96 6.70 -28.15 8.92
N GLU A 97 7.65 -29.03 9.24
CA GLU A 97 7.47 -30.47 9.40
C GLU A 97 7.02 -30.86 10.81
N ASP A 98 7.14 -29.95 11.79
CA ASP A 98 6.61 -30.10 13.16
C ASP A 98 5.31 -29.29 13.34
N PRO A 99 4.15 -29.84 12.92
CA PRO A 99 2.88 -29.15 13.03
C PRO A 99 2.52 -28.90 14.49
N LYS A 100 2.02 -27.69 14.79
CA LYS A 100 1.46 -27.39 16.12
C LYS A 100 0.42 -28.47 16.51
N PRO A 101 0.32 -28.86 17.79
CA PRO A 101 -0.60 -29.92 18.25
C PRO A 101 -2.06 -29.73 17.83
N HIS A 102 -2.47 -28.48 17.58
CA HIS A 102 -3.79 -28.13 17.10
C HIS A 102 -3.65 -27.27 15.83
N GLN A 103 -3.76 -27.93 14.66
CA GLN A 103 -3.80 -27.25 13.37
C GLN A 103 -5.24 -27.10 12.90
N ALA A 104 -5.63 -25.88 12.52
CA ALA A 104 -6.80 -25.70 11.69
C ALA A 104 -6.52 -26.25 10.27
N PRO A 105 -7.53 -26.67 9.49
CA PRO A 105 -7.33 -27.11 8.10
C PRO A 105 -6.55 -26.09 7.23
N MET A 106 -6.67 -24.79 7.54
CA MET A 106 -5.91 -23.74 6.87
C MET A 106 -4.43 -23.69 7.27
N ASP A 107 -4.05 -24.20 8.45
CA ASP A 107 -2.64 -24.26 8.87
C ASP A 107 -1.84 -25.26 8.01
N ALA A 108 -2.48 -26.35 7.60
CA ALA A 108 -1.90 -27.32 6.67
C ALA A 108 -1.62 -26.72 5.27
N ALA A 109 -2.29 -25.62 4.91
CA ALA A 109 -2.06 -24.93 3.64
C ALA A 109 -0.85 -23.96 3.67
N LYS A 110 -0.28 -23.66 4.85
CA LYS A 110 0.83 -22.68 4.99
C LYS A 110 2.06 -23.02 4.12
N PRO A 111 2.55 -24.27 4.04
CA PRO A 111 3.66 -24.61 3.15
C PRO A 111 3.33 -24.32 1.69
N ALA A 112 2.12 -24.67 1.25
CA ALA A 112 1.66 -24.40 -0.11
C ALA A 112 1.58 -22.90 -0.41
N LEU A 113 1.08 -22.09 0.54
CA LEU A 113 1.03 -20.63 0.42
C LEU A 113 2.44 -20.02 0.30
N MET A 114 3.41 -20.49 1.09
CA MET A 114 4.81 -20.04 0.99
C MET A 114 5.41 -20.40 -0.37
N TRP A 115 5.15 -21.61 -0.89
CA TRP A 115 5.57 -21.99 -2.24
C TRP A 115 4.92 -21.14 -3.33
N ILE A 116 3.63 -20.82 -3.19
CA ILE A 116 2.95 -19.92 -4.13
C ILE A 116 3.58 -18.52 -4.09
N GLN A 117 3.84 -17.98 -2.90
CA GLN A 117 4.49 -16.67 -2.75
C GLN A 117 5.91 -16.68 -3.34
N ALA A 118 6.70 -17.73 -3.11
CA ALA A 118 8.01 -17.91 -3.72
C ALA A 118 7.91 -18.00 -5.24
N GLY A 119 6.94 -18.74 -5.78
CA GLY A 119 6.69 -18.84 -7.22
C GLY A 119 6.33 -17.50 -7.86
N ILE A 120 5.44 -16.72 -7.23
CA ILE A 120 5.08 -15.38 -7.69
C ILE A 120 6.30 -14.46 -7.66
N ALA A 121 7.08 -14.48 -6.58
CA ALA A 121 8.30 -13.67 -6.45
C ALA A 121 9.35 -14.05 -7.51
N LEU A 122 9.51 -15.35 -7.82
CA LEU A 122 10.41 -15.83 -8.85
C LEU A 122 10.00 -15.30 -10.24
N VAL A 123 8.73 -15.46 -10.62
CA VAL A 123 8.21 -14.97 -11.90
C VAL A 123 8.34 -13.45 -11.99
N ALA A 124 8.05 -12.72 -10.91
CA ALA A 124 8.23 -11.27 -10.85
C ALA A 124 9.70 -10.88 -11.03
N GLY A 125 10.63 -11.54 -10.33
CA GLY A 125 12.07 -11.32 -10.45
C GLY A 125 12.58 -11.52 -11.87
N ILE A 126 12.21 -12.63 -12.52
CA ILE A 126 12.57 -12.92 -13.93
C ILE A 126 11.98 -11.85 -14.87
N SER A 127 10.73 -11.47 -14.65
CA SER A 127 10.06 -10.43 -15.45
C SER A 127 10.78 -9.07 -15.32
N LEU A 128 11.21 -8.70 -14.11
CA LEU A 128 11.97 -7.49 -13.86
C LEU A 128 13.35 -7.52 -14.54
N LEU A 129 14.03 -8.67 -14.58
CA LEU A 129 15.26 -8.81 -15.37
C LEU A 129 15.02 -8.57 -16.87
N ALA A 130 13.92 -9.11 -17.41
CA ALA A 130 13.54 -8.86 -18.80
C ALA A 130 13.24 -7.37 -19.05
N VAL A 131 12.57 -6.68 -18.11
CA VAL A 131 12.33 -5.23 -18.16
C VAL A 131 13.63 -4.45 -18.09
N ALA A 132 14.55 -4.79 -17.18
CA ALA A 132 15.86 -4.15 -17.06
C ALA A 132 16.67 -4.31 -18.37
N ASN A 133 16.60 -5.48 -19.01
CA ASN A 133 17.25 -5.74 -20.29
C ASN A 133 16.62 -4.98 -21.47
N ARG A 134 15.35 -4.60 -21.38
CA ARG A 134 14.72 -3.68 -22.35
C ARG A 134 15.12 -2.23 -22.07
N GLN A 135 15.06 -1.82 -20.80
CA GLN A 135 15.42 -0.46 -20.36
C GLN A 135 16.88 -0.10 -20.66
N ARG A 136 17.82 -1.04 -20.53
CA ARG A 136 19.25 -0.80 -20.85
C ARG A 136 19.50 -0.46 -22.33
N LYS A 137 18.59 -0.85 -23.22
CA LYS A 137 18.67 -0.59 -24.66
C LYS A 137 18.07 0.77 -25.04
N SER A 138 17.31 1.40 -24.15
CA SER A 138 16.71 2.72 -24.37
C SER A 138 17.59 3.82 -23.79
N SER A 139 17.74 4.90 -24.56
CA SER A 139 18.36 6.15 -24.13
C SER A 139 17.32 7.21 -23.73
N ASP A 140 16.04 6.85 -23.69
CA ASP A 140 14.94 7.80 -23.52
C ASP A 140 14.97 8.41 -22.12
N LEU A 141 15.06 9.73 -22.07
CA LEU A 141 14.86 10.48 -20.84
C LEU A 141 13.38 10.45 -20.46
N LEU A 142 13.11 10.09 -19.21
CA LEU A 142 11.76 10.07 -18.70
C LEU A 142 11.34 11.51 -18.37
N HIS A 143 10.82 12.22 -19.37
CA HIS A 143 10.23 13.54 -19.21
C HIS A 143 8.81 13.40 -18.68
N LEU A 144 8.68 13.47 -17.35
CA LEU A 144 7.40 13.50 -16.66
C LEU A 144 7.29 14.77 -15.85
N LEU A 145 6.35 15.63 -16.24
CA LEU A 145 6.01 16.79 -15.43
C LEU A 145 5.46 16.34 -14.08
N HIS A 146 5.76 17.12 -13.03
CA HIS A 146 5.21 16.87 -11.71
C HIS A 146 3.68 17.01 -11.71
N VAL A 147 3.18 18.01 -12.46
CA VAL A 147 1.77 18.32 -12.67
C VAL A 147 1.21 17.58 -13.88
N ASN A 148 -0.12 17.50 -13.94
CA ASN A 148 -0.86 16.89 -15.04
C ASN A 148 -0.78 17.75 -16.30
N GLU A 149 -0.81 17.06 -17.43
CA GLU A 149 -0.95 17.62 -18.78
C GLU A 149 -2.37 17.35 -19.29
N PRO A 150 -2.85 18.03 -20.35
CA PRO A 150 -4.22 17.86 -20.86
C PRO A 150 -4.61 16.40 -21.16
N HIS A 151 -3.62 15.59 -21.58
CA HIS A 151 -3.84 14.21 -22.01
C HIS A 151 -3.11 13.17 -21.13
N ARG A 152 -2.37 13.57 -20.09
CA ARG A 152 -1.53 12.65 -19.30
C ARG A 152 -1.44 13.05 -17.84
N TYR A 153 -1.42 12.07 -16.94
CA TYR A 153 -1.22 12.35 -15.51
C TYR A 153 0.26 12.60 -15.19
N GLY A 154 0.49 13.65 -14.41
CA GLY A 154 1.79 14.01 -13.89
C GLY A 154 2.32 12.98 -12.91
N ARG A 155 3.62 13.06 -12.61
CA ARG A 155 4.31 12.12 -11.72
C ARG A 155 3.66 12.04 -10.33
N MET A 156 3.27 13.19 -9.76
CA MET A 156 2.67 13.22 -8.42
C MET A 156 1.28 12.57 -8.40
N SER A 157 0.43 12.84 -9.39
CA SER A 157 -0.90 12.22 -9.45
C SER A 157 -0.83 10.70 -9.60
N ARG A 158 0.12 10.18 -10.37
CA ARG A 158 0.36 8.74 -10.50
C ARG A 158 0.91 8.13 -9.23
N LEU A 159 1.91 8.75 -8.60
CA LEU A 159 2.45 8.28 -7.32
C LEU A 159 1.35 8.15 -6.26
N LEU A 160 0.51 9.19 -6.11
CA LEU A 160 -0.58 9.17 -5.14
C LEU A 160 -1.63 8.11 -5.47
N HIS A 161 -1.96 7.92 -6.74
CA HIS A 161 -2.88 6.87 -7.14
C HIS A 161 -2.35 5.48 -6.83
N TRP A 162 -1.13 5.16 -7.29
CA TRP A 162 -0.56 3.82 -7.14
C TRP A 162 -0.20 3.50 -5.69
N ALA A 163 0.31 4.46 -4.92
CA ALA A 163 0.52 4.28 -3.48
C ALA A 163 -0.80 3.95 -2.78
N THR A 164 -1.86 4.72 -3.05
CA THR A 164 -3.19 4.46 -2.48
C THR A 164 -3.74 3.11 -2.94
N ALA A 165 -3.62 2.79 -4.22
CA ALA A 165 -4.16 1.56 -4.80
C ALA A 165 -3.49 0.30 -4.21
N ILE A 166 -2.15 0.31 -4.09
CA ILE A 166 -1.41 -0.81 -3.50
C ILE A 166 -1.78 -0.98 -2.03
N LEU A 167 -1.78 0.10 -1.25
CA LEU A 167 -2.16 0.02 0.17
C LEU A 167 -3.61 -0.45 0.34
N MET A 168 -4.53 -0.01 -0.53
CA MET A 168 -5.92 -0.49 -0.51
C MET A 168 -6.04 -1.98 -0.84
N ILE A 169 -5.30 -2.47 -1.84
CA ILE A 169 -5.29 -3.90 -2.18
C ILE A 169 -4.77 -4.74 -1.01
N ILE A 170 -3.78 -4.24 -0.26
CA ILE A 170 -3.28 -4.88 0.96
C ILE A 170 -4.33 -4.84 2.09
N MET A 171 -5.04 -3.72 2.25
CA MET A 171 -6.02 -3.54 3.32
C MET A 171 -7.23 -4.48 3.22
N ILE A 172 -7.60 -4.93 2.02
CA ILE A 172 -8.75 -5.83 1.82
C ILE A 172 -8.56 -7.17 2.54
N PRO A 173 -7.56 -8.01 2.21
CA PRO A 173 -7.32 -9.25 2.94
C PRO A 173 -6.95 -8.98 4.39
N MET A 174 -6.32 -7.83 4.68
CA MET A 174 -5.99 -7.45 6.06
C MET A 174 -7.23 -7.26 6.93
N GLY A 175 -8.24 -6.54 6.44
CA GLY A 175 -9.50 -6.33 7.15
C GLY A 175 -10.30 -7.63 7.31
N ILE A 176 -10.35 -8.46 6.26
CA ILE A 176 -10.99 -9.78 6.32
C ILE A 176 -10.31 -10.65 7.39
N PHE A 177 -8.98 -10.74 7.35
CA PHE A 177 -8.24 -11.53 8.33
C PHE A 177 -8.44 -10.99 9.74
N PHE A 178 -8.38 -9.67 9.96
CA PHE A 178 -8.62 -9.07 11.28
C PHE A 178 -9.96 -9.47 11.87
N SER A 179 -11.01 -9.56 11.05
CA SER A 179 -12.35 -10.00 11.49
C SER A 179 -12.43 -11.47 11.93
N MET A 180 -11.43 -12.28 11.56
CA MET A 180 -11.34 -13.71 11.89
C MET A 180 -10.42 -13.99 13.08
N ILE A 181 -9.63 -13.00 13.54
CA ILE A 181 -8.72 -13.17 14.68
C ILE A 181 -9.54 -13.16 15.98
N PRO A 182 -9.48 -14.23 16.82
CA PRO A 182 -10.18 -14.26 18.11
C PRO A 182 -9.71 -13.14 19.04
N GLU A 183 -10.59 -12.58 19.87
CA GLU A 183 -10.29 -11.36 20.65
C GLU A 183 -9.21 -11.54 21.70
N ASP A 184 -9.04 -12.76 22.20
CA ASP A 184 -8.14 -13.15 23.30
C ASP A 184 -6.70 -13.46 22.86
N VAL A 185 -6.41 -13.47 21.56
CA VAL A 185 -5.05 -13.80 21.08
C VAL A 185 -4.11 -12.60 21.12
N TRP A 186 -2.90 -12.82 21.64
CA TRP A 186 -1.91 -11.78 21.92
C TRP A 186 -1.52 -10.92 20.70
N TYR A 187 -1.45 -11.52 19.50
CA TYR A 187 -1.02 -10.82 18.27
C TYR A 187 -2.13 -9.98 17.63
N ARG A 188 -3.38 -10.06 18.11
CA ARG A 188 -4.50 -9.29 17.56
C ARG A 188 -4.28 -7.79 17.73
N THR A 189 -3.74 -7.38 18.87
CA THR A 189 -3.44 -5.97 19.17
C THR A 189 -2.42 -5.42 18.20
N GLU A 190 -1.31 -6.13 17.98
CA GLU A 190 -0.27 -5.74 17.03
C GLU A 190 -0.83 -5.62 15.61
N TYR A 191 -1.63 -6.60 15.19
CA TYR A 191 -2.28 -6.57 13.88
C TYR A 191 -3.23 -5.39 13.74
N SER A 192 -4.00 -5.08 14.79
CA SER A 192 -4.90 -3.92 14.83
C SER A 192 -4.14 -2.61 14.67
N VAL A 193 -3.00 -2.45 15.34
CA VAL A 193 -2.13 -1.27 15.23
C VAL A 193 -1.68 -1.07 13.79
N VAL A 194 -1.22 -2.13 13.12
CA VAL A 194 -0.77 -2.05 11.72
C VAL A 194 -1.95 -1.69 10.79
N HIS A 195 -3.11 -2.33 10.98
CA HIS A 195 -4.31 -2.07 10.15
C HIS A 195 -4.76 -0.61 10.27
N LYS A 196 -4.89 -0.11 11.51
CA LYS A 196 -5.26 1.29 11.80
C LYS A 196 -4.23 2.26 11.23
N THR A 197 -2.94 1.98 11.39
CA THR A 197 -1.86 2.84 10.87
C THR A 197 -1.93 2.96 9.34
N ILE A 198 -2.07 1.85 8.63
CA ILE A 198 -2.22 1.87 7.16
C ILE A 198 -3.49 2.62 6.75
N GLY A 199 -4.61 2.43 7.47
CA GLY A 199 -5.84 3.19 7.26
C GLY A 199 -5.65 4.71 7.36
N ILE A 200 -4.94 5.17 8.39
CA ILE A 200 -4.62 6.60 8.58
C ILE A 200 -3.69 7.11 7.48
N ILE A 201 -2.69 6.31 7.06
CA ILE A 201 -1.80 6.67 5.93
C ILE A 201 -2.61 6.86 4.65
N ILE A 202 -3.52 5.93 4.33
CA ILE A 202 -4.41 6.03 3.17
C ILE A 202 -5.28 7.29 3.26
N PHE A 203 -5.80 7.61 4.44
CA PHE A 203 -6.56 8.83 4.66
C PHE A 203 -5.71 10.08 4.41
N GLY A 204 -4.48 10.13 4.93
CA GLY A 204 -3.53 11.22 4.65
C GLY A 204 -3.20 11.37 3.16
N LEU A 205 -2.99 10.24 2.46
CA LEU A 205 -2.79 10.21 1.00
C LEU A 205 -4.01 10.75 0.25
N LEU A 206 -5.23 10.43 0.69
CA LEU A 206 -6.46 10.99 0.13
C LEU A 206 -6.53 12.50 0.28
N ILE A 207 -6.30 13.02 1.49
CA ILE A 207 -6.33 14.47 1.75
C ILE A 207 -5.29 15.18 0.89
N PHE A 208 -4.07 14.66 0.85
CA PHE A 208 -3.02 15.23 0.02
C PHE A 208 -3.35 15.14 -1.47
N ARG A 209 -3.98 14.05 -1.92
CA ARG A 209 -4.46 13.90 -3.30
C ARG A 209 -5.55 14.90 -3.63
N LEU A 210 -6.52 15.13 -2.75
CA LEU A 210 -7.57 16.14 -2.93
C LEU A 210 -6.97 17.53 -3.06
N PHE A 211 -6.06 17.91 -2.17
CA PHE A 211 -5.31 19.17 -2.27
C PHE A 211 -4.54 19.26 -3.59
N TRP A 212 -3.83 18.21 -3.98
CA TRP A 212 -3.06 18.17 -5.22
C TRP A 212 -3.92 18.39 -6.47
N ASN A 213 -5.15 17.85 -6.48
CA ASN A 213 -6.08 18.05 -7.60
C ASN A 213 -6.49 19.52 -7.79
N THR A 214 -6.40 20.36 -6.76
CA THR A 214 -6.63 21.82 -6.88
C THR A 214 -5.47 22.53 -7.57
N LYS A 215 -4.24 22.01 -7.44
CA LYS A 215 -3.02 22.56 -8.03
C LYS A 215 -2.74 22.03 -9.43
N SER A 216 -3.22 20.82 -9.72
CA SER A 216 -2.94 20.08 -10.94
C SER A 216 -4.24 19.49 -11.48
N LYS A 217 -4.88 20.23 -12.41
CA LYS A 217 -6.17 19.85 -12.99
C LYS A 217 -6.10 18.43 -13.55
N ARG A 218 -7.11 17.60 -13.26
CA ARG A 218 -7.16 16.24 -13.80
C ARG A 218 -7.40 16.30 -15.31
N PRO A 219 -6.67 15.52 -16.12
CA PRO A 219 -6.95 15.45 -17.55
C PRO A 219 -8.33 14.83 -17.79
N ALA A 220 -9.01 15.27 -18.85
CA ALA A 220 -10.38 14.86 -19.15
C ALA A 220 -10.48 13.33 -19.31
N LEU A 221 -11.67 12.76 -19.06
CA LEU A 221 -11.92 11.36 -19.40
C LEU A 221 -11.70 11.14 -20.90
N ASP A 222 -11.34 9.91 -21.26
CA ASP A 222 -11.04 9.60 -22.66
C ASP A 222 -12.25 9.95 -23.57
N ALA A 223 -11.94 10.55 -24.71
CA ALA A 223 -12.95 10.91 -25.71
C ALA A 223 -13.59 9.65 -26.32
N SER A 224 -12.89 8.52 -26.30
CA SER A 224 -13.37 7.23 -26.79
C SER A 224 -14.45 6.58 -25.93
N LEU A 225 -14.67 7.05 -24.70
CA LEU A 225 -15.74 6.53 -23.84
C LEU A 225 -17.11 7.01 -24.32
N THR A 226 -18.06 6.07 -24.39
CA THR A 226 -19.48 6.39 -24.58
C THR A 226 -20.01 7.26 -23.43
N PRO A 227 -21.12 7.99 -23.61
CA PRO A 227 -21.71 8.78 -22.52
C PRO A 227 -21.99 7.97 -21.25
N THR A 228 -22.46 6.73 -21.41
CA THR A 228 -22.74 5.81 -20.30
C THR A 228 -21.44 5.38 -19.60
N GLU A 229 -20.40 4.97 -20.33
CA GLU A 229 -19.11 4.62 -19.74
C GLU A 229 -18.47 5.80 -19.03
N ARG A 230 -18.59 7.01 -19.57
CA ARG A 230 -18.11 8.23 -18.93
C ARG A 230 -18.83 8.49 -17.60
N LYS A 231 -20.15 8.31 -17.55
CA LYS A 231 -20.95 8.44 -16.32
C LYS A 231 -20.56 7.37 -15.30
N MET A 232 -20.40 6.12 -15.72
CA MET A 232 -19.98 5.02 -14.84
C MET A 232 -18.56 5.24 -14.29
N ALA A 233 -17.60 5.63 -15.15
CA ALA A 233 -16.25 5.95 -14.72
C ALA A 233 -16.22 7.11 -13.73
N HIS A 234 -17.01 8.16 -13.96
CA HIS A 234 -17.13 9.26 -13.01
C HIS A 234 -17.75 8.80 -11.69
N GLY A 235 -18.84 8.03 -11.73
CA GLY A 235 -19.50 7.46 -10.55
C GLY A 235 -18.56 6.58 -9.73
N ALA A 236 -17.81 5.68 -10.38
CA ALA A 236 -16.82 4.85 -9.72
C ALA A 236 -15.72 5.69 -9.05
N HIS A 237 -15.21 6.73 -9.71
CA HIS A 237 -14.25 7.63 -9.07
C HIS A 237 -14.84 8.34 -7.85
N VAL A 238 -16.05 8.90 -7.96
CA VAL A 238 -16.70 9.58 -6.82
C VAL A 238 -16.91 8.60 -5.66
N ALA A 239 -17.42 7.39 -5.95
CA ALA A 239 -17.62 6.34 -4.96
C ALA A 239 -16.31 5.92 -4.30
N LEU A 240 -15.22 5.72 -5.06
CA LEU A 240 -13.91 5.37 -4.50
C LEU A 240 -13.34 6.48 -3.62
N TYR A 241 -13.51 7.75 -3.99
CA TYR A 241 -13.10 8.87 -3.13
C TYR A 241 -13.93 8.92 -1.84
N GLY A 242 -15.24 8.69 -1.95
CA GLY A 242 -16.13 8.58 -0.78
C GLY A 242 -15.74 7.42 0.13
N LEU A 243 -15.44 6.26 -0.42
CA LEU A 243 -15.01 5.07 0.32
C LEU A 243 -13.65 5.24 0.99
N LEU A 244 -12.67 5.84 0.29
CA LEU A 244 -11.36 6.18 0.86
C LEU A 244 -11.45 7.14 2.04
N PHE A 245 -12.51 7.96 2.09
CA PHE A 245 -12.81 8.84 3.22
C PHE A 245 -13.59 8.10 4.31
N ALA A 246 -14.66 7.42 3.93
CA ALA A 246 -15.62 6.80 4.84
C ALA A 246 -15.02 5.63 5.62
N LEU A 247 -14.19 4.79 5.00
CA LEU A 247 -13.60 3.63 5.67
C LEU A 247 -12.71 4.03 6.87
N PRO A 248 -11.70 4.92 6.72
CA PRO A 248 -10.91 5.37 7.87
C PRO A 248 -11.75 6.10 8.93
N VAL A 249 -12.72 6.93 8.52
CA VAL A 249 -13.58 7.67 9.46
C VAL A 249 -14.47 6.73 10.26
N THR A 250 -15.16 5.79 9.61
CA THR A 250 -15.99 4.80 10.30
C THR A 250 -15.17 3.89 11.21
N GLY A 251 -13.96 3.52 10.79
CA GLY A 251 -13.04 2.72 11.62
C GLY A 251 -12.57 3.47 12.86
N TYR A 252 -12.28 4.77 12.74
CA TYR A 252 -11.85 5.59 13.87
C TYR A 252 -13.00 5.88 14.84
N VAL A 253 -14.22 6.13 14.34
CA VAL A 253 -15.43 6.26 15.16
C VAL A 253 -15.70 4.96 15.91
N MET A 254 -15.73 3.82 15.21
CA MET A 254 -15.92 2.49 15.81
C MET A 254 -14.88 2.19 16.91
N THR A 255 -13.62 2.53 16.65
CA THR A 255 -12.52 2.32 17.60
C THR A 255 -12.65 3.23 18.83
N SER A 256 -13.09 4.48 18.63
CA SER A 256 -13.28 5.43 19.74
C SER A 256 -14.43 5.02 20.66
N LEU A 257 -15.56 4.56 20.08
CA LEU A 257 -16.71 4.07 20.85
C LEU A 257 -16.42 2.77 21.62
N HIS A 258 -15.38 2.02 21.24
CA HIS A 258 -14.86 0.90 22.02
C HIS A 258 -13.93 1.32 23.17
N GLY A 259 -13.55 2.61 23.28
CA GLY A 259 -12.56 3.08 24.25
C GLY A 259 -11.10 2.73 23.90
N TYR A 260 -10.84 2.17 22.71
CA TYR A 260 -9.47 1.82 22.32
C TYR A 260 -8.74 2.99 21.67
N PRO A 261 -7.46 3.23 22.02
CA PRO A 261 -6.66 4.18 21.27
C PRO A 261 -6.40 3.70 19.83
N SER A 262 -6.09 4.66 18.96
CA SER A 262 -5.52 4.41 17.64
C SER A 262 -4.08 4.91 17.62
N TYR A 263 -3.29 4.41 16.67
CA TYR A 263 -1.88 4.80 16.56
C TYR A 263 -1.58 5.21 15.13
N LEU A 264 -0.91 6.35 15.00
CA LEU A 264 -0.20 6.74 13.79
C LEU A 264 1.28 6.68 14.09
N PHE A 265 1.90 5.53 13.80
CA PHE A 265 3.25 5.22 14.24
C PHE A 265 3.37 5.26 15.77
N THR A 266 3.93 6.32 16.34
CA THR A 266 4.05 6.56 17.80
C THR A 266 3.02 7.52 18.34
N LEU A 267 2.33 8.24 17.46
CA LEU A 267 1.33 9.19 17.88
C LEU A 267 0.10 8.40 18.29
N GLU A 268 -0.12 8.31 19.59
CA GLU A 268 -1.35 7.80 20.15
C GLU A 268 -2.48 8.82 19.91
N LEU A 269 -3.52 8.37 19.24
CA LEU A 269 -4.76 9.09 19.00
C LEU A 269 -5.77 8.57 20.00
N GLN A 270 -6.03 9.38 21.02
CA GLN A 270 -7.00 9.05 22.06
C GLN A 270 -8.42 8.94 21.48
N PRO A 271 -9.27 8.06 22.03
CA PRO A 271 -10.69 8.07 21.75
C PRO A 271 -11.26 9.48 21.87
N PHE A 272 -12.04 9.92 20.88
CA PHE A 272 -12.69 11.23 20.89
C PHE A 272 -14.18 11.16 21.22
N LEU A 273 -14.70 9.95 21.45
CA LEU A 273 -16.07 9.66 21.83
C LEU A 273 -16.04 8.80 23.09
N ASP A 274 -17.07 8.95 23.92
CA ASP A 274 -17.29 8.09 25.08
C ASP A 274 -17.67 6.68 24.64
N GLU A 275 -17.35 5.70 25.48
CA GLU A 275 -17.72 4.30 25.25
C GLU A 275 -19.24 4.13 25.13
N SER A 276 -19.68 3.40 24.11
CA SER A 276 -21.10 3.19 23.85
C SER A 276 -21.33 2.01 22.90
N ASP A 277 -22.41 1.25 23.15
CA ASP A 277 -22.93 0.18 22.28
C ASP A 277 -23.28 0.64 20.85
N ALA A 278 -23.23 1.94 20.58
CA ALA A 278 -23.32 2.48 19.23
C ALA A 278 -22.19 1.98 18.31
N ASP A 279 -21.08 1.51 18.88
CA ASP A 279 -19.97 0.87 18.16
C ASP A 279 -20.45 -0.28 17.27
N ILE A 280 -21.50 -1.01 17.65
CA ILE A 280 -22.09 -2.12 16.89
C ILE A 280 -22.57 -1.63 15.51
N TYR A 281 -23.24 -0.48 15.46
CA TYR A 281 -23.72 0.10 14.20
C TYR A 281 -22.56 0.58 13.33
N TRP A 282 -21.55 1.22 13.92
CA TRP A 282 -20.34 1.63 13.18
C TRP A 282 -19.51 0.43 12.72
N GLY A 283 -19.54 -0.66 13.48
CA GLY A 283 -19.00 -1.96 13.12
C GLY A 283 -19.72 -2.54 11.89
N LEU A 284 -21.05 -2.44 11.82
CA LEU A 284 -21.80 -2.85 10.63
C LEU A 284 -21.34 -2.09 9.37
N PHE A 285 -21.16 -0.77 9.48
CA PHE A 285 -20.67 0.06 8.37
C PHE A 285 -19.23 -0.29 7.96
N HIS A 286 -18.33 -0.35 8.93
CA HIS A 286 -16.89 -0.49 8.66
C HIS A 286 -16.50 -1.92 8.29
N LYS A 287 -17.12 -2.94 8.89
CA LYS A 287 -16.78 -4.35 8.67
C LYS A 287 -17.52 -4.97 7.48
N TYR A 288 -18.74 -4.50 7.19
CA TYR A 288 -19.60 -5.11 6.16
C TYR A 288 -19.96 -4.13 5.05
N LEU A 289 -20.80 -3.11 5.33
CA LEU A 289 -21.41 -2.32 4.26
C LEU A 289 -20.38 -1.66 3.33
N LEU A 290 -19.41 -0.94 3.91
CA LEU A 290 -18.42 -0.20 3.15
C LEU A 290 -17.40 -1.10 2.45
N PRO A 291 -16.84 -2.16 3.07
CA PRO A 291 -15.97 -3.10 2.38
C PRO A 291 -16.64 -3.82 1.21
N TYR A 292 -17.85 -4.35 1.36
CA TYR A 292 -18.53 -5.01 0.24
C TYR A 292 -18.84 -4.03 -0.89
N PHE A 293 -19.24 -2.79 -0.56
CA PHE A 293 -19.43 -1.75 -1.56
C PHE A 293 -18.10 -1.39 -2.26
N LEU A 294 -17.00 -1.32 -1.50
CA LEU A 294 -15.67 -1.16 -2.06
C LEU A 294 -15.31 -2.28 -3.02
N TYR A 295 -15.58 -3.56 -2.70
CA TYR A 295 -15.23 -4.67 -3.58
C TYR A 295 -15.93 -4.57 -4.93
N ILE A 296 -17.21 -4.21 -4.92
CA ILE A 296 -18.00 -4.02 -6.14
C ILE A 296 -17.44 -2.86 -6.96
N VAL A 297 -17.23 -1.70 -6.33
CA VAL A 297 -16.79 -0.48 -7.03
C VAL A 297 -15.35 -0.61 -7.53
N LEU A 298 -14.46 -1.15 -6.70
CA LEU A 298 -13.06 -1.41 -7.06
C LEU A 298 -12.95 -2.47 -8.16
N GLY A 299 -13.72 -3.55 -8.04
CA GLY A 299 -13.82 -4.58 -9.06
C GLY A 299 -14.27 -3.99 -10.39
N ALA A 300 -15.37 -3.22 -10.39
CA ALA A 300 -15.84 -2.52 -11.59
C ALA A 300 -14.81 -1.54 -12.16
N HIS A 301 -14.07 -0.83 -11.30
CA HIS A 301 -13.00 0.09 -11.73
C HIS A 301 -11.85 -0.65 -12.43
N ILE A 302 -11.35 -1.73 -11.82
CA ILE A 302 -10.25 -2.52 -12.37
C ILE A 302 -10.71 -3.23 -13.65
N LEU A 303 -11.85 -3.92 -13.62
CA LEU A 303 -12.38 -4.64 -14.78
C LEU A 303 -12.71 -3.68 -15.93
N GLY A 304 -13.23 -2.49 -15.64
CA GLY A 304 -13.45 -1.46 -16.65
C GLY A 304 -12.14 -1.01 -17.32
N ALA A 305 -11.09 -0.75 -16.53
CA ALA A 305 -9.79 -0.40 -17.08
C ALA A 305 -9.19 -1.53 -17.94
N LEU A 306 -9.32 -2.80 -17.51
CA LEU A 306 -8.86 -3.97 -18.24
C LEU A 306 -9.68 -4.19 -19.53
N LYS A 307 -11.01 -4.05 -19.48
CA LYS A 307 -11.89 -4.11 -20.65
C LYS A 307 -11.45 -3.10 -21.70
N HIS A 308 -11.26 -1.84 -21.30
CA HIS A 308 -10.84 -0.78 -22.22
C HIS A 308 -9.46 -1.06 -22.82
N GLN A 309 -8.52 -1.58 -22.03
CA GLN A 309 -7.18 -1.93 -22.51
C GLN A 309 -7.17 -3.11 -23.48
N PHE A 310 -7.85 -4.22 -23.14
CA PHE A 310 -7.67 -5.50 -23.84
C PHE A 310 -8.79 -5.85 -24.82
N ILE A 311 -10.03 -5.40 -24.56
CA ILE A 311 -11.20 -5.71 -25.38
C ILE A 311 -11.47 -4.55 -26.34
N ASP A 312 -11.66 -3.34 -25.81
CA ASP A 312 -11.97 -2.17 -26.63
C ASP A 312 -10.71 -1.64 -27.36
N LYS A 313 -9.51 -2.08 -26.93
CA LYS A 313 -8.20 -1.61 -27.44
C LYS A 313 -8.03 -0.09 -27.34
N HIS A 314 -8.72 0.52 -26.38
CA HIS A 314 -8.60 1.92 -25.98
C HIS A 314 -7.46 2.06 -24.96
N GLU A 315 -6.22 2.02 -25.44
CA GLU A 315 -5.04 1.91 -24.55
C GLU A 315 -4.79 3.17 -23.70
N ASN A 316 -5.38 4.29 -24.09
CA ASN A 316 -5.13 5.59 -23.48
C ASN A 316 -5.55 5.66 -22.00
N ALA A 317 -6.64 5.01 -21.60
CA ALA A 317 -7.11 5.05 -20.20
C ALA A 317 -6.05 4.51 -19.23
N PHE A 318 -5.44 3.38 -19.56
CA PHE A 318 -4.39 2.74 -18.75
C PHE A 318 -3.04 3.44 -18.93
N LYS A 319 -2.64 3.73 -20.18
CA LYS A 319 -1.37 4.41 -20.49
C LYS A 319 -1.20 5.72 -19.76
N ARG A 320 -2.28 6.49 -19.58
CA ARG A 320 -2.25 7.78 -18.87
C ARG A 320 -1.86 7.67 -17.40
N MET A 321 -2.05 6.49 -16.78
CA MET A 321 -1.71 6.22 -15.38
C MET A 321 -0.40 5.46 -15.20
N VAL A 322 0.15 4.87 -16.26
CA VAL A 322 1.37 4.05 -16.18
C VAL A 322 2.54 4.73 -16.90
N ASN A 323 2.33 5.18 -18.14
CA ASN A 323 3.38 5.72 -18.99
C ASN A 323 3.61 7.19 -18.72
#